data_AF-A0A7W1GX10-F1
#
_entry.id   AF-A0A7W1GX10-F1
#
_cell.length_a   1.000
_cell.length_b   1.000
_cell.length_c   1.000
_cell.angle_alpha   90.00
_cell.angle_beta   90.00
_cell.angle_gamma   90.00
#
_symmetry.space_group_name_H-M   'P 1'
#
loop_
_entity.id
_entity.type
_entity.pdbx_description
1 polymer ?
#
loop_
_entity_poly.entity_id
_entity_poly.type
_entity_poly.pdbx_seq_one_letter_code
_entity_poly.pdbx_strand_id
1 'polypeptide(L)'
;MKLDYQLFLGFPLNSDYQILLKQTPENLRSLFIQNDPDYLQEVEHEGILYLGKSLGSSVQIQKIDQMEANIFSLLQRLVGNYQYKSVSLVLLPLPIS
;
A
#
# COMPACT_ATOMS: atom_id res chain seq x y z
N MET A 1 -9.42 26.57 -8.04
CA MET A 1 -9.68 25.13 -7.87
C MET A 1 -8.90 24.69 -6.64
N LYS A 2 -9.58 24.28 -5.56
CA LYS A 2 -8.91 23.72 -4.39
C LYS A 2 -8.56 22.27 -4.75
N LEU A 3 -7.27 21.93 -4.73
CA LEU A 3 -6.84 20.54 -4.76
C LEU A 3 -6.94 20.03 -3.33
N ASP A 4 -7.93 19.18 -3.07
CA ASP A 4 -8.00 18.45 -1.81
C ASP A 4 -7.09 17.21 -1.94
N TYR A 5 -6.25 17.01 -0.92
CA TYR A 5 -5.30 15.89 -0.87
C TYR A 5 -5.68 14.95 0.27
N GLN A 6 -5.41 13.67 0.07
CA GLN A 6 -5.42 12.63 1.10
C GLN A 6 -4.02 12.06 1.26
N LEU A 7 -3.71 11.62 2.47
CA LEU A 7 -2.47 10.92 2.76
C LEU A 7 -2.65 9.44 2.42
N PHE A 8 -1.63 8.85 1.82
CA PHE A 8 -1.56 7.43 1.52
C PHE A 8 -0.26 6.86 2.05
N LEU A 9 -0.34 5.77 2.80
CA LEU A 9 0.85 5.07 3.29
C LEU A 9 1.06 3.83 2.42
N GLY A 10 2.14 3.85 1.63
CA GLY A 10 2.36 2.88 0.57
C GLY A 10 3.70 2.16 0.68
N PHE A 11 3.68 0.86 0.43
CA PHE A 11 4.86 0.05 0.22
C PHE A 11 5.29 0.15 -1.25
N PRO A 12 6.49 0.68 -1.56
CA PRO A 12 6.96 0.79 -2.93
C PRO A 12 7.26 -0.59 -3.51
N LEU A 13 6.72 -0.87 -4.71
CA LEU A 13 6.92 -2.14 -5.40
C LEU A 13 8.21 -2.08 -6.23
N ASN A 14 9.29 -2.65 -5.71
CA ASN A 14 10.48 -2.89 -6.51
C ASN A 14 10.25 -4.05 -7.51
N SER A 15 11.21 -4.24 -8.42
CA SER A 15 11.12 -5.26 -9.47
C SER A 15 10.93 -6.67 -8.92
N ASP A 16 11.62 -7.02 -7.84
CA ASP A 16 11.54 -8.34 -7.22
C ASP A 16 10.13 -8.61 -6.67
N TYR A 17 9.55 -7.64 -5.96
CA TYR A 17 8.19 -7.74 -5.43
C TYR A 17 7.18 -7.88 -6.56
N GLN A 18 7.31 -7.08 -7.63
CA GLN A 18 6.39 -7.13 -8.77
C GLN A 18 6.42 -8.50 -9.47
N ILE A 19 7.58 -9.14 -9.56
CA ILE A 19 7.72 -10.50 -10.12
C ILE A 19 6.96 -11.50 -9.24
N LEU A 20 7.16 -11.46 -7.92
CA LEU A 20 6.49 -12.36 -7.00
C LEU A 20 4.97 -12.13 -6.98
N LEU A 21 4.53 -10.87 -6.98
CA LEU A 21 3.11 -10.52 -7.04
C LEU A 21 2.44 -11.03 -8.33
N LYS A 22 3.14 -10.99 -9.47
CA LYS A 22 2.63 -11.55 -10.74
C LYS A 22 2.46 -13.07 -10.67
N GLN A 23 3.31 -13.76 -9.89
CA GLN A 23 3.23 -15.20 -9.65
C GLN A 23 2.15 -15.56 -8.61
N THR A 24 1.75 -14.63 -7.74
CA THR A 24 0.65 -14.83 -6.79
C THR A 24 -0.65 -15.13 -7.54
N PRO A 25 -1.41 -16.19 -7.18
CA PRO A 25 -2.68 -16.53 -7.79
C PRO A 25 -3.65 -15.34 -7.81
N GLU A 26 -4.34 -15.13 -8.93
CA GLU A 26 -5.22 -13.98 -9.12
C GLU A 26 -6.34 -13.90 -8.08
N ASN A 27 -6.93 -15.05 -7.74
CA ASN A 27 -7.94 -15.17 -6.71
C ASN A 27 -7.42 -14.78 -5.31
N LEU A 28 -6.13 -14.97 -5.04
CA LEU A 28 -5.52 -14.52 -3.79
C LEU A 28 -5.27 -13.01 -3.83
N ARG A 29 -4.78 -12.48 -4.97
CA ARG A 29 -4.58 -11.03 -5.13
C ARG A 29 -5.88 -10.24 -4.92
N SER A 30 -6.98 -10.69 -5.51
CA SER A 30 -8.28 -10.01 -5.38
C SER A 30 -8.87 -10.05 -3.97
N LEU A 31 -8.45 -10.99 -3.12
CA LEU A 31 -8.83 -11.00 -1.70
C LEU A 31 -8.11 -9.93 -0.88
N PHE A 32 -6.95 -9.44 -1.33
CA PHE A 32 -6.15 -8.48 -0.58
C PHE A 32 -6.07 -7.10 -1.23
N ILE A 33 -6.21 -7.00 -2.55
CA ILE A 33 -6.15 -5.76 -3.31
C ILE A 33 -7.54 -5.40 -3.81
N GLN A 34 -8.16 -4.37 -3.23
CA GLN A 34 -9.50 -3.90 -3.57
C GLN A 34 -9.60 -2.38 -3.46
N ASN A 35 -10.57 -1.79 -4.16
CA ASN A 35 -10.90 -0.37 -4.05
C ASN A 35 -11.78 -0.10 -2.81
N ASP A 36 -11.35 -0.58 -1.64
CA ASP A 36 -12.03 -0.43 -0.37
C ASP A 36 -11.00 -0.14 0.75
N PRO A 37 -11.30 0.75 1.73
CA PRO A 37 -10.34 1.16 2.77
C PRO A 37 -9.81 0.02 3.64
N ASP A 38 -10.54 -1.10 3.76
CA ASP A 38 -10.13 -2.23 4.60
C ASP A 38 -9.04 -3.10 3.94
N TYR A 39 -8.83 -2.93 2.63
CA TYR A 39 -7.91 -3.73 1.82
C TYR A 39 -6.68 -2.91 1.39
N LEU A 40 -5.70 -3.59 0.78
CA LEU A 40 -4.62 -2.89 0.10
C LEU A 40 -5.16 -2.25 -1.17
N GLN A 41 -4.70 -1.04 -1.46
CA GLN A 41 -4.98 -0.33 -2.69
C GLN A 41 -3.69 -0.22 -3.48
N GLU A 42 -3.80 -0.36 -4.80
CA GLU A 42 -2.69 -0.12 -5.73
C GLU A 42 -2.75 1.31 -6.23
N VAL A 43 -1.63 2.03 -6.13
CA VAL A 43 -1.49 3.42 -6.58
C VAL A 43 -0.20 3.56 -7.36
N GLU A 44 -0.27 4.23 -8.50
CA GLU A 44 0.92 4.72 -9.20
C GLU A 44 1.16 6.20 -8.86
N HIS A 45 2.37 6.52 -8.42
CA HIS A 45 2.79 7.89 -8.15
C HIS A 45 4.21 8.11 -8.64
N GLU A 46 4.39 9.11 -9.52
CA GLU A 46 5.68 9.44 -10.15
C GLU A 46 6.36 8.23 -10.83
N GLY A 47 5.56 7.35 -11.44
CA GLY A 47 6.05 6.14 -12.14
C GLY A 47 6.45 4.99 -11.21
N ILE A 48 6.20 5.10 -9.91
CA ILE A 48 6.41 4.04 -8.93
C ILE A 48 5.05 3.49 -8.52
N LEU A 49 4.91 2.16 -8.53
CA LEU A 49 3.73 1.48 -8.01
C LEU A 49 3.87 1.27 -6.50
N TYR A 50 2.77 1.45 -5.78
CA TYR A 50 2.65 1.29 -4.35
C TYR A 50 1.47 0.39 -4.00
N LEU A 51 1.64 -0.45 -2.98
CA LEU A 51 0.52 -1.11 -2.30
C LEU A 51 0.39 -0.55 -0.89
N GLY A 52 -0.80 -0.09 -0.52
CA GLY A 52 -0.95 0.63 0.73
C GLY A 52 -2.39 0.92 1.11
N LYS A 53 -2.55 1.89 2.00
CA LYS A 53 -3.86 2.34 2.48
C LYS A 53 -3.95 3.85 2.54
N SER A 54 -5.13 4.38 2.19
CA SER A 54 -5.45 5.78 2.47
C SER A 54 -5.61 6.01 3.96
N LEU A 55 -5.02 7.10 4.44
CA LEU A 55 -5.11 7.59 5.82
C LEU A 55 -6.12 8.75 5.95
N GLY A 56 -6.75 9.16 4.85
CA GLY A 56 -7.63 10.33 4.79
C GLY A 56 -6.87 11.66 4.85
N SER A 57 -7.59 12.75 5.17
CA SER A 57 -7.06 14.12 5.18
C SER A 57 -6.39 14.54 6.50
N SER A 58 -6.59 13.76 7.57
CA SER A 58 -5.91 13.97 8.86
C SER A 58 -5.69 12.65 9.57
N VAL A 59 -4.46 12.39 10.01
CA VAL A 59 -4.10 11.18 10.75
C VAL A 59 -3.30 11.56 12.00
N GLN A 60 -3.57 10.85 13.10
CA GLN A 60 -2.73 10.94 14.30
C GLN A 60 -1.51 10.05 14.09
N ILE A 61 -0.32 10.54 14.45
CA ILE A 61 0.95 9.79 14.30
C ILE A 61 0.85 8.39 14.92
N GLN A 62 0.21 8.24 16.08
CA GLN A 62 0.06 6.94 16.75
C GLN A 62 -0.73 5.91 15.92
N LYS A 63 -1.59 6.35 15.00
CA LYS A 63 -2.33 5.47 14.10
C LYS A 63 -1.50 5.05 12.88
N ILE A 64 -0.42 5.77 12.58
CA ILE A 64 0.49 5.41 11.48
C ILE A 64 1.20 4.11 11.81
N ASP A 65 1.75 3.96 13.01
CA ASP A 65 2.44 2.72 13.43
C ASP A 65 1.52 1.49 13.35
N GLN A 66 0.26 1.66 13.76
CA GLN A 66 -0.75 0.60 13.66
C GLN A 66 -1.10 0.27 12.20
N MET A 67 -1.19 1.30 11.35
CA MET A 67 -1.44 1.12 9.93
C MET A 67 -0.26 0.45 9.23
N GLU A 68 0.97 0.80 9.59
CA GLU A 68 2.19 0.19 9.07
C GLU A 68 2.22 -1.30 9.39
N ALA A 69 1.98 -1.68 10.65
CA ALA A 69 1.88 -3.08 11.05
C ALA A 69 0.76 -3.82 10.30
N ASN A 70 -0.39 -3.16 10.07
CA ASN A 70 -1.49 -3.73 9.30
C ASN A 70 -1.10 -3.97 7.84
N ILE A 71 -0.52 -2.97 7.16
CA ILE A 71 -0.06 -3.05 5.78
C ILE A 71 0.95 -4.18 5.64
N PHE A 72 1.97 -4.26 6.50
CA PHE A 72 2.95 -5.34 6.44
C PHE A 72 2.31 -6.72 6.68
N SER A 73 1.37 -6.85 7.60
CA SER A 73 0.64 -8.10 7.81
C SER A 73 -0.16 -8.51 6.56
N LEU A 74 -0.74 -7.57 5.82
CA LEU A 74 -1.47 -7.86 4.58
C LEU A 74 -0.50 -8.26 3.47
N LEU A 75 0.59 -7.51 3.31
CA LEU A 75 1.62 -7.80 2.32
C LEU A 75 2.22 -9.20 2.55
N GLN A 76 2.57 -9.55 3.79
CA GLN A 76 3.11 -10.88 4.13
C GLN A 76 2.14 -12.02 3.81
N ARG A 77 0.83 -11.79 3.91
CA ARG A 77 -0.19 -12.79 3.52
C ARG A 77 -0.32 -12.89 2.00
N LEU A 78 -0.11 -11.79 1.30
CA LEU A 78 -0.19 -11.70 -0.16
C LEU A 78 1.06 -12.28 -0.86
N VAL A 79 2.25 -11.95 -0.35
CA VAL A 79 3.57 -12.37 -0.89
C VAL A 79 4.49 -12.79 0.27
N GLY A 80 4.25 -13.97 0.84
CA GLY A 80 4.96 -14.40 2.07
C GLY A 80 6.46 -14.69 1.93
N ASN A 81 6.96 -14.86 0.71
CA ASN A 81 8.39 -15.14 0.44
C ASN A 81 9.24 -13.90 0.20
N TYR A 82 8.65 -12.70 0.25
CA TYR A 82 9.39 -11.45 0.08
C TYR A 82 10.08 -10.99 1.38
N GLN A 83 11.27 -10.39 1.26
CA GLN A 83 12.06 -9.89 2.40
C GLN A 83 11.69 -8.44 2.74
N TYR A 84 10.72 -8.27 3.65
CA TYR A 84 10.19 -6.94 4.01
C TYR A 84 11.10 -6.09 4.91
N LYS A 85 12.11 -6.69 5.57
CA LYS A 85 12.88 -6.04 6.66
C LYS A 85 13.69 -4.80 6.24
N SER A 86 13.89 -4.57 4.94
CA SER A 86 14.74 -3.50 4.41
C SER A 86 13.98 -2.43 3.64
N VAL A 87 12.64 -2.47 3.61
CA VAL A 87 11.84 -1.53 2.83
C VAL A 87 10.84 -0.83 3.73
N SER A 88 10.97 0.49 3.83
CA SER A 88 10.04 1.35 4.58
C SER A 88 8.81 1.69 3.75
N LEU A 89 7.69 1.91 4.44
CA LEU A 89 6.52 2.55 3.82
C LEU A 89 6.83 4.02 3.55
N VAL A 90 6.22 4.55 2.50
CA VAL A 90 6.32 5.93 2.06
C VAL A 90 4.98 6.60 2.28
N LEU A 91 5.00 7.79 2.89
CA LEU A 91 3.82 8.64 3.03
C LEU A 91 3.69 9.55 1.81
N LEU A 92 2.62 9.37 1.03
CA LEU A 92 2.37 10.08 -0.22
C LEU A 92 1.17 11.03 -0.08
N PRO A 93 1.25 12.27 -0.58
CA PRO A 93 0.09 13.13 -0.76
C PRO A 93 -0.57 12.83 -2.12
N LEU A 94 -1.75 12.22 -2.10
CA LEU A 94 -2.51 11.90 -3.31
C LEU A 94 -3.67 12.89 -3.49
N PRO A 95 -3.94 13.38 -4.72
CA PRO A 95 -5.13 14.18 -4.98
C PRO A 95 -6.39 13.33 -4.75
N ILE A 96 -7.40 13.91 -4.12
CA ILE A 96 -8.73 13.30 -4.03
C ILE A 96 -9.40 13.48 -5.40
N SER A 97 -9.76 12.37 -6.04
CA SER A 97 -10.49 12.36 -7.32
C SER A 97 -11.99 12.45 -7.10
#